data_AF-A0A2T2V705-F1
#
_entry.id   AF-A0A2T2V705-F1
#
_cell.length_a   1.000
_cell.length_b   1.000
_cell.length_c   1.000
_cell.angle_alpha   90.00
_cell.angle_beta   90.00
_cell.angle_gamma   90.00
#
_symmetry.space_group_name_H-M   'P 1'
#
loop_
_entity.id
_entity.type
_entity.pdbx_description
1 polymer ?
#
loop_
_entity_poly.entity_id
_entity_poly.type
_entity_poly.pdbx_seq_one_letter_code
_entity_poly.pdbx_strand_id
1 'polypeptide(L)'
;MDQAGITCSVSCRGDCYDNAVTESFFSCARSRAYRPSRLPEPPERENRRLPEYIEAFYNRKRRHSALGYPSPAEYEARLRPHHRRLPPGSLSTKLGEGESNTMMSKKRSPIS
;
A
#
# COMPACT_ATOMS: atom_id res chain seq x y z
N MET A 1 3.33 -14.36 7.26
CA MET A 1 3.54 -13.47 6.10
C MET A 1 3.87 -14.27 4.85
N ASP A 2 4.70 -15.32 4.95
CA ASP A 2 5.02 -16.21 3.81
C ASP A 2 3.84 -17.03 3.27
N GLN A 3 2.90 -17.46 4.13
CA GLN A 3 1.76 -18.29 3.71
C GLN A 3 0.77 -17.56 2.78
N ALA A 4 0.78 -16.22 2.77
CA ALA A 4 -0.07 -15.39 1.92
C ALA A 4 0.70 -14.74 0.75
N GLY A 5 2.00 -15.05 0.58
CA GLY A 5 2.85 -14.41 -0.43
C GLY A 5 3.06 -12.91 -0.22
N ILE A 6 2.94 -12.42 1.02
CA ILE A 6 3.05 -10.99 1.34
C ILE A 6 4.48 -10.70 1.77
N THR A 7 5.23 -10.00 0.91
CA THR A 7 6.56 -9.47 1.26
C THR A 7 6.42 -8.25 2.15
N CYS A 8 7.06 -8.26 3.31
CA CYS A 8 7.10 -7.09 4.18
C CYS A 8 8.17 -6.12 3.69
N SER A 9 7.73 -4.95 3.23
CA SER A 9 8.62 -3.81 3.01
C SER A 9 8.60 -2.93 4.26
N VAL A 10 9.73 -2.82 4.94
CA VAL A 10 9.95 -1.79 5.95
C VAL A 10 10.78 -0.68 5.31
N SER A 11 10.41 0.58 5.54
CA SER A 11 11.24 1.70 5.09
C SER A 11 12.58 1.68 5.85
N CYS A 12 13.65 2.16 5.19
CA CYS A 12 14.96 2.26 5.83
C CYS A 12 14.91 3.21 7.02
N ARG A 13 15.77 3.01 8.03
CA ARG A 13 15.90 3.97 9.14
C ARG A 13 16.21 5.36 8.59
N GLY A 14 15.37 6.33 8.91
CA GLY A 14 15.48 7.72 8.44
C GLY A 14 14.60 8.07 7.25
N ASP A 15 13.99 7.08 6.58
CA ASP A 15 12.96 7.31 5.57
C ASP A 15 11.59 7.28 6.23
N CYS A 16 11.18 8.46 6.71
CA CYS A 16 9.91 8.67 7.39
C CYS A 16 8.77 9.05 6.45
N TYR A 17 8.99 9.10 5.13
CA TYR A 17 8.02 9.69 4.21
C TYR A 17 6.71 8.89 4.21
N ASP A 18 6.80 7.57 4.06
CA ASP A 18 5.64 6.68 4.10
C ASP A 18 4.95 6.68 5.46
N ASN A 19 5.73 6.73 6.55
CA ASN A 19 5.19 6.78 7.90
C ASN A 19 4.48 8.12 8.17
N ALA A 20 5.06 9.25 7.77
CA ALA A 20 4.51 10.59 7.98
C ALA A 20 3.18 10.77 7.23
N VAL A 21 3.08 10.28 5.99
CA VAL A 21 1.83 10.28 5.22
C VAL A 21 0.77 9.44 5.93
N THR A 22 1.15 8.26 6.39
CA THR A 22 0.27 7.31 7.08
C THR A 22 -0.23 7.88 8.42
N GLU A 23 0.66 8.43 9.24
CA GLU A 23 0.34 9.05 10.52
C GLU A 23 -0.59 10.26 10.35
N SER A 24 -0.30 11.14 9.38
CA SER A 24 -1.14 12.29 9.06
C SER A 24 -2.56 11.87 8.66
N PHE A 25 -2.67 10.82 7.83
CA PHE A 25 -3.94 10.23 7.47
C PHE A 25 -4.71 9.73 8.69
N PHE A 26 -4.09 8.90 9.54
CA PHE A 26 -4.76 8.32 10.71
C PHE A 26 -5.11 9.35 11.78
N SER A 27 -4.30 10.40 11.93
CA SER A 27 -4.63 11.55 12.78
C SER A 27 -5.91 12.23 12.27
N CYS A 28 -5.94 12.60 10.97
CA CYS A 28 -7.11 13.22 10.36
C CYS A 28 -8.36 12.32 10.40
N ALA A 29 -8.20 11.02 10.15
CA ALA A 29 -9.31 10.07 10.16
C ALA A 29 -9.92 9.95 11.55
N ARG A 30 -9.11 9.86 12.60
CA ARG A 30 -9.59 9.84 13.99
C ARG A 30 -10.33 11.13 14.33
N SER A 31 -9.75 12.29 14.08
CA SER A 31 -10.41 13.58 14.38
C SER A 31 -11.74 13.77 13.65
N ARG A 32 -11.89 13.18 12.44
CA ARG A 32 -13.13 13.28 11.65
C ARG A 32 -14.17 12.21 12.00
N ALA A 33 -13.74 10.99 12.32
CA ALA A 33 -14.63 9.89 12.70
C ALA A 33 -15.16 10.07 14.13
N TYR A 34 -14.32 10.52 15.05
CA TYR A 34 -14.69 10.77 16.43
C TYR A 34 -15.09 12.23 16.61
N ARG A 35 -16.37 12.52 16.40
CA ARG A 35 -16.95 13.77 16.91
C ARG A 35 -16.98 13.71 18.44
N PRO A 36 -16.48 14.73 19.15
CA PRO A 36 -16.58 14.79 20.61
C PRO A 36 -18.06 14.82 20.99
N SER A 37 -18.53 13.71 21.56
CA SER A 37 -19.83 13.63 22.20
C SER A 37 -19.71 14.19 23.61
N ARG A 38 -20.70 14.95 24.06
CA ARG A 38 -20.76 15.41 25.46
C ARG A 38 -21.17 14.29 26.43
N LEU A 39 -21.59 13.15 25.89
CA LEU A 39 -22.05 11.98 26.64
C LEU A 39 -21.25 10.74 26.24
N PRO A 40 -20.95 9.84 27.20
CA PRO A 40 -20.34 8.56 26.89
C PRO A 40 -21.28 7.73 25.99
N GLU A 41 -20.71 7.19 24.93
CA GLU A 41 -21.41 6.32 23.98
C GLU A 41 -21.10 4.85 24.29
N PRO A 42 -21.97 3.90 23.93
CA PRO A 42 -21.67 2.48 24.04
C PRO A 42 -20.43 2.10 23.20
N PRO A 43 -19.57 1.19 23.69
CA PRO A 43 -18.34 0.80 22.98
C PRO A 43 -18.62 0.22 21.58
N GLU A 44 -19.76 -0.42 21.38
CA GLU A 44 -20.20 -0.91 20.07
C GLU A 44 -20.41 0.21 19.04
N ARG A 45 -20.96 1.35 19.48
CA ARG A 45 -21.13 2.52 18.60
C ARG A 45 -19.78 3.14 18.28
N GLU A 46 -18.90 3.23 19.27
CA GLU A 46 -17.57 3.79 19.09
C GLU A 46 -16.75 2.97 18.07
N ASN A 47 -16.75 1.64 18.20
CA ASN A 47 -16.07 0.72 17.30
C ASN A 47 -16.57 0.79 15.84
N ARG A 48 -17.82 1.23 15.61
CA ARG A 48 -18.39 1.39 14.26
C ARG A 48 -18.03 2.72 13.59
N ARG A 49 -17.62 3.74 14.35
CA ARG A 49 -17.39 5.10 13.78
C ARG A 49 -16.29 5.14 12.74
N LEU A 50 -15.16 4.50 13.01
CA LEU A 50 -14.02 4.48 12.08
C LEU A 50 -14.31 3.69 10.79
N PRO A 51 -14.80 2.44 10.82
CA PRO A 51 -15.13 1.72 9.59
C PRO A 51 -16.24 2.41 8.79
N GLU A 52 -17.27 2.93 9.46
CA GLU A 52 -18.33 3.71 8.79
C GLU A 52 -17.76 4.97 8.12
N TYR A 53 -16.88 5.71 8.80
CA TYR A 53 -16.20 6.85 8.19
C TYR A 53 -15.40 6.45 6.95
N ILE A 54 -14.67 5.34 6.99
CA ILE A 54 -13.87 4.85 5.87
C ILE A 54 -14.77 4.47 4.68
N GLU A 55 -15.78 3.63 4.91
CA GLU A 55 -16.63 3.08 3.85
C GLU A 55 -17.67 4.07 3.33
N ALA A 56 -18.31 4.84 4.22
CA ALA A 56 -19.42 5.70 3.86
C ALA A 56 -19.02 7.10 3.41
N PHE A 57 -17.93 7.62 3.96
CA PHE A 57 -17.49 8.98 3.66
C PHE A 57 -16.18 9.00 2.89
N TYR A 58 -15.11 8.38 3.40
CA TYR A 58 -13.78 8.49 2.80
C TYR A 58 -13.75 7.91 1.38
N ASN A 59 -14.06 6.63 1.22
CA ASN A 59 -13.99 5.97 -0.08
C ASN A 59 -15.00 6.50 -1.09
N ARG A 60 -16.24 6.79 -0.64
CA ARG A 60 -17.36 7.14 -1.52
C ARG A 60 -17.53 8.63 -1.81
N LYS A 61 -17.17 9.51 -0.88
CA LYS A 61 -17.57 10.94 -0.94
C LYS A 61 -16.43 11.94 -0.81
N ARG A 62 -15.26 11.55 -0.25
CA ARG A 62 -14.17 12.49 0.00
C ARG A 62 -13.57 12.96 -1.31
N ARG A 63 -13.69 14.24 -1.64
CA ARG A 63 -13.07 14.83 -2.83
C ARG A 63 -11.66 15.31 -2.51
N HIS A 64 -10.71 15.03 -3.40
CA HIS A 64 -9.33 15.50 -3.26
C HIS A 64 -8.99 16.53 -4.33
N SER A 65 -8.73 17.78 -3.94
CA SER A 65 -8.47 18.89 -4.87
C SER A 65 -7.28 18.62 -5.79
N ALA A 66 -6.19 18.03 -5.26
CA ALA A 66 -5.01 17.69 -6.05
C ALA A 66 -5.26 16.65 -7.16
N LEU A 67 -6.37 15.91 -7.11
CA LEU A 67 -6.74 14.90 -8.12
C LEU A 67 -7.85 15.37 -9.07
N GLY A 68 -8.26 16.66 -8.99
CA GLY A 68 -9.38 17.18 -9.76
C GLY A 68 -10.75 16.90 -9.13
N TYR A 69 -10.79 16.72 -7.80
CA TYR A 69 -11.99 16.45 -7.00
C TYR A 69 -12.76 15.12 -7.22
N PRO A 70 -12.19 14.01 -7.76
CA PRO A 70 -12.85 12.71 -7.70
C PRO A 70 -12.81 12.14 -6.28
N SER A 71 -13.73 11.21 -5.98
CA SER A 71 -13.62 10.36 -4.80
C SER A 71 -12.53 9.27 -4.98
N PRO A 72 -11.96 8.69 -3.90
CA PRO A 72 -11.02 7.59 -4.03
C PRO A 72 -11.56 6.43 -4.86
N ALA A 73 -12.82 6.05 -4.67
CA ALA A 73 -13.45 4.99 -5.46
C ALA A 73 -13.56 5.34 -6.95
N GLU A 74 -13.91 6.58 -7.28
CA GLU A 74 -13.94 7.06 -8.67
C GLU A 74 -12.55 7.11 -9.29
N TYR A 75 -11.56 7.55 -8.52
CA TYR A 75 -10.17 7.61 -8.95
C TYR A 75 -9.64 6.20 -9.25
N GLU A 76 -9.87 5.23 -8.35
CA GLU A 76 -9.52 3.83 -8.58
C GLU A 76 -10.24 3.22 -9.80
N ALA A 77 -11.53 3.52 -9.98
CA ALA A 77 -12.30 3.05 -11.13
C ALA A 77 -11.72 3.58 -12.45
N ARG A 78 -11.23 4.83 -12.48
CA ARG A 78 -10.56 5.43 -13.65
C ARG A 78 -9.17 4.87 -13.90
N LEU A 79 -8.44 4.50 -12.84
CA LEU A 79 -7.12 3.87 -12.94
C LEU A 79 -7.18 2.39 -13.36
N ARG A 80 -8.31 1.71 -13.14
CA ARG A 80 -8.48 0.27 -13.42
C ARG A 80 -9.35 -0.07 -14.65
N PRO A 81 -9.03 0.35 -15.89
CA PRO A 81 -9.62 -0.29 -17.07
C PRO A 81 -8.99 -1.65 -17.43
N HIS A 82 -7.74 -1.95 -17.00
CA HIS A 82 -6.99 -3.10 -17.54
C HIS A 82 -6.28 -4.02 -16.53
N HIS A 83 -6.27 -3.74 -15.22
CA HIS A 83 -5.52 -4.55 -14.25
C HIS A 83 -6.41 -5.38 -13.31
N ARG A 84 -7.34 -6.15 -13.87
CA ARG A 84 -7.90 -7.31 -13.16
C ARG A 84 -8.43 -8.39 -14.09
N ARG A 85 -7.52 -9.13 -14.73
CA ARG A 85 -7.61 -10.59 -14.84
C ARG A 85 -6.19 -11.16 -14.75
N LEU A 86 -5.68 -11.37 -13.53
CA LEU A 86 -4.67 -12.40 -13.37
C LEU A 86 -5.41 -13.74 -13.48
N PRO A 87 -5.10 -14.59 -14.47
CA PRO A 87 -5.69 -15.91 -14.54
C PRO A 87 -5.24 -16.74 -13.31
N PRO A 88 -6.09 -17.60 -12.76
CA PRO A 88 -5.70 -18.48 -11.67
C PRO A 88 -4.62 -19.44 -12.19
N GLY A 89 -3.36 -19.22 -11.82
CA GLY A 89 -2.26 -20.13 -12.19
C GLY A 89 -0.84 -19.56 -12.26
N SER A 90 -0.58 -18.26 -12.06
CA SER A 90 0.77 -17.69 -12.24
C SER A 90 1.69 -17.75 -11.01
N LEU A 91 1.61 -18.79 -10.18
CA LEU A 91 2.71 -19.12 -9.27
C LEU A 91 3.58 -20.16 -9.98
N SER A 92 4.50 -19.69 -10.84
CA SER A 92 5.54 -20.55 -11.42
C SER A 92 6.87 -20.27 -10.74
N THR A 93 7.22 -21.22 -9.88
CA THR A 93 8.54 -21.51 -9.34
C THR A 93 9.61 -21.49 -10.43
N LYS A 94 10.63 -20.66 -10.29
CA LYS A 94 11.97 -20.94 -10.83
C LYS A 94 13.00 -20.59 -9.75
N LEU A 95 13.33 -21.62 -8.95
CA LEU A 95 14.66 -21.79 -8.35
C LEU A 95 15.69 -21.56 -9.47
N GLY A 96 16.58 -20.60 -9.28
CA GLY A 96 17.79 -20.48 -10.08
C GLY A 96 18.79 -21.54 -9.60
N GLU A 97 18.81 -22.67 -10.29
CA GLU A 97 19.96 -23.58 -10.30
C GLU A 97 20.65 -23.49 -11.65
N GLY A 98 21.97 -23.65 -11.60
CA GLY A 98 22.92 -23.00 -12.49
C GLY A 98 22.97 -23.52 -13.91
N GLU A 99 23.47 -22.65 -14.79
CA GLU A 99 24.21 -23.09 -15.96
C GLU A 99 25.48 -22.24 -16.12
N SER A 100 26.58 -22.99 -16.24
CA SER A 100 27.95 -22.63 -16.55
C SER A 100 28.11 -21.62 -17.68
N ASN A 101 29.07 -20.71 -17.55
CA ASN A 101 29.73 -20.10 -18.71
C ASN A 101 31.25 -20.09 -18.53
N THR A 102 31.87 -21.13 -19.07
CA THR A 102 33.01 -21.14 -19.99
C THR A 102 34.06 -20.03 -19.87
N MET A 103 35.28 -20.49 -19.56
CA MET A 103 36.56 -19.80 -19.74
C MET A 103 36.70 -19.11 -21.10
N MET A 104 37.18 -17.87 -21.10
CA MET A 104 37.96 -17.34 -22.23
C MET A 104 39.03 -16.36 -21.71
N SER A 105 40.27 -16.86 -21.69
CA SER A 105 41.49 -16.14 -21.38
C SER A 105 41.64 -14.83 -22.16
N LYS A 106 41.93 -13.73 -21.48
CA LYS A 106 42.64 -12.58 -22.07
C LYS A 106 43.52 -11.90 -21.02
N LYS A 107 44.82 -12.10 -21.23
CA LYS A 107 45.96 -11.56 -20.51
C LYS A 107 45.86 -10.03 -20.40
N ARG A 108 46.06 -9.48 -19.20
CA ARG A 108 46.49 -8.09 -19.01
C ARG A 108 47.60 -8.08 -17.94
N SER A 109 48.73 -7.53 -18.35
CA SER A 109 50.04 -7.49 -17.69
C SER A 109 50.03 -6.69 -16.37
N PRO A 110 51.03 -6.86 -15.48
CA PRO A 110 51.11 -6.11 -14.23
C PRO A 110 51.58 -4.67 -14.46
N ILE A 111 51.01 -3.75 -13.69
CA ILE A 111 51.45 -2.35 -13.61
C ILE A 111 52.59 -2.29 -12.57
N SER A 112 53.61 -1.50 -12.92
CA SER A 112 54.85 -1.24 -12.19
C SER A 112 54.67 -0.77 -10.76
#